data_AF-A0A5E4MIT9-F1
#
_entry.id   AF-A0A5E4MIT9-F1
#
_cell.length_a   1.000
_cell.length_b   1.000
_cell.length_c   1.000
_cell.angle_alpha   90.00
_cell.angle_beta   90.00
_cell.angle_gamma   90.00
#
_symmetry.space_group_name_H-M   'P 1'
#
loop_
_entity.id
_entity.type
_entity.pdbx_description
1 polymer ?
#
loop_
_entity_poly.entity_id
_entity_poly.type
_entity_poly.pdbx_seq_one_letter_code
_entity_poly.pdbx_strand_id
1 'polypeptide(L)'
;MSRKDLTSVEKISILDKIKAQPHSLRELEKLIGTFKSVLNRLKNNEKTIREQWEKLNDSNSAPANRKRKRESKDPEVDRAMNEWFSAVTERGVRISGPMLQQKAEIFVEKIGHGNFKATEGWMSRWKDRNNIKFKRFHGEKSSADSNGADEWSLAKLPEILKKIC
;
A
#
# COMPACT_ATOMS: atom_id res chain seq x y z
N MET A 1 20.47 -24.90 1.31
CA MET A 1 20.02 -23.68 2.01
C MET A 1 19.25 -22.80 1.05
N SER A 2 18.08 -22.30 1.45
CA SER A 2 17.20 -21.49 0.58
C SER A 2 17.66 -20.03 0.50
N ARG A 3 17.47 -19.40 -0.65
CA ARG A 3 17.83 -17.99 -0.91
C ARG A 3 16.87 -17.08 -0.14
N LYS A 4 17.37 -16.36 0.88
CA LYS A 4 16.59 -15.34 1.59
C LYS A 4 16.58 -14.03 0.81
N ASP A 5 15.38 -13.55 0.44
CA ASP A 5 15.20 -12.22 -0.14
C ASP A 5 15.09 -11.15 0.95
N LEU A 6 15.99 -10.16 0.89
CA LEU A 6 16.07 -9.03 1.83
C LEU A 6 15.08 -7.91 1.48
N THR A 7 14.46 -7.31 2.49
CA THR A 7 13.64 -6.10 2.37
C THR A 7 14.51 -4.85 2.16
N SER A 8 13.93 -3.75 1.70
CA SER A 8 14.68 -2.48 1.60
C SER A 8 15.23 -2.02 2.95
N VAL A 9 14.48 -2.21 4.05
CA VAL A 9 14.95 -1.91 5.42
C VAL A 9 16.12 -2.80 5.83
N GLU A 10 16.02 -4.11 5.60
CA GLU A 10 17.11 -5.04 5.92
C GLU A 10 18.39 -4.67 5.16
N LYS A 11 18.27 -4.29 3.88
CA LYS A 11 19.42 -3.86 3.06
C LYS A 11 20.09 -2.60 3.62
N ILE A 12 19.32 -1.58 3.98
CA ILE A 12 19.86 -0.34 4.56
C ILE A 12 20.50 -0.61 5.92
N SER A 13 19.84 -1.36 6.79
CA SER A 13 20.41 -1.73 8.10
C SER A 13 21.73 -2.49 7.98
N ILE A 14 21.85 -3.39 7.00
CA ILE A 14 23.10 -4.12 6.73
C ILE A 14 24.18 -3.15 6.23
N LEU A 15 23.85 -2.23 5.31
CA LEU A 15 24.79 -1.23 4.80
C LEU A 15 25.29 -0.29 5.90
N ASP A 16 24.42 0.14 6.80
CA ASP A 16 24.79 0.99 7.93
C ASP A 16 25.70 0.25 8.91
N LYS A 17 25.44 -1.04 9.17
CA LYS A 17 26.33 -1.91 9.96
C LYS A 17 27.71 -2.10 9.30
N ILE A 18 27.77 -2.29 7.98
CA ILE A 18 29.02 -2.38 7.22
C ILE A 18 29.83 -1.08 7.36
N LYS A 19 29.16 0.07 7.37
CA LYS A 19 29.83 1.38 7.49
C LYS A 19 30.29 1.68 8.92
N ALA A 20 29.50 1.29 9.91
CA ALA A 20 29.79 1.54 11.32
C ALA A 20 30.90 0.65 11.90
N GLN A 21 31.11 -0.54 11.33
CA GLN A 21 32.10 -1.49 11.81
C GLN A 21 33.22 -1.71 10.77
N PRO A 22 34.49 -1.40 11.07
CA PRO A 22 35.62 -1.63 10.17
C PRO A 22 36.06 -3.11 10.19
N HIS A 23 35.11 -4.04 10.12
CA HIS A 23 35.39 -5.47 10.09
C HIS A 23 35.51 -5.99 8.66
N SER A 24 36.26 -7.09 8.51
CA SER A 24 36.29 -7.80 7.25
C SER A 24 34.91 -8.40 6.94
N LEU A 25 34.57 -8.54 5.65
CA LEU A 25 33.28 -9.10 5.23
C LEU A 25 33.04 -10.53 5.73
N ARG A 26 34.12 -11.26 6.07
CA ARG A 26 34.06 -12.62 6.62
C ARG A 26 33.64 -12.64 8.09
N GLU A 27 33.99 -11.61 8.85
CA GLU A 27 33.53 -11.43 10.23
C GLU A 27 32.07 -10.96 10.25
N LEU A 28 31.72 -10.04 9.35
CA LEU A 28 30.33 -9.59 9.18
C LEU A 28 29.39 -10.72 8.78
N GLU A 29 29.85 -11.69 7.98
CA GLU A 29 29.08 -12.90 7.66
C GLU A 29 28.70 -13.70 8.91
N LYS A 30 29.61 -13.83 9.88
CA LYS A 30 29.34 -14.50 11.16
C LYS A 30 28.40 -13.71 12.06
N LEU A 31 28.57 -12.38 12.12
CA LEU A 31 27.79 -11.49 12.99
C LEU A 31 26.36 -11.24 12.50
N ILE A 32 26.19 -11.09 11.18
CA ILE A 32 24.93 -10.72 10.56
C ILE A 32 24.17 -11.98 10.09
N GLY A 33 24.86 -13.11 9.92
CA GLY A 33 24.26 -14.34 9.42
C GLY A 33 23.88 -14.28 7.94
N THR A 34 24.53 -13.39 7.16
CA THR A 34 24.30 -13.22 5.73
C THR A 34 25.54 -13.59 4.95
N PHE A 35 25.37 -14.34 3.85
CA PHE A 35 26.47 -14.80 3.02
C PHE A 35 27.34 -13.65 2.47
N LYS A 36 28.65 -13.88 2.40
CA LYS A 36 29.63 -12.92 1.86
C LYS A 36 29.26 -12.39 0.47
N SER A 37 28.70 -13.22 -0.40
CA SER A 37 28.25 -12.82 -1.74
C SER A 37 27.10 -11.80 -1.72
N VAL A 38 26.21 -11.90 -0.73
CA VAL A 38 25.13 -10.93 -0.52
C VAL A 38 25.69 -9.61 -0.02
N LEU A 39 26.59 -9.64 0.95
CA LEU A 39 27.26 -8.44 1.47
C LEU A 39 28.00 -7.67 0.36
N ASN A 40 28.79 -8.38 -0.46
CA ASN A 40 29.47 -7.78 -1.62
C ASN A 40 28.49 -7.14 -2.59
N ARG A 41 27.40 -7.85 -2.93
CA ARG A 41 26.38 -7.31 -3.83
C ARG A 41 25.72 -6.05 -3.26
N LEU A 42 25.43 -6.02 -1.96
CA LEU A 42 24.85 -4.84 -1.33
C LEU A 42 25.83 -3.66 -1.35
N LYS A 43 27.09 -3.89 -0.97
CA LYS A 43 28.14 -2.86 -0.98
C LYS A 43 28.35 -2.27 -2.38
N ASN A 44 28.42 -3.11 -3.40
CA ASN A 44 28.60 -2.66 -4.79
C ASN A 44 27.38 -1.88 -5.34
N ASN A 45 26.20 -2.07 -4.77
CA ASN A 45 24.97 -1.37 -5.15
C ASN A 45 24.50 -0.36 -4.09
N GLU A 46 25.38 0.05 -3.17
CA GLU A 46 24.97 0.87 -2.02
C GLU A 46 24.29 2.18 -2.45
N LYS A 47 24.89 2.90 -3.40
CA LYS A 47 24.36 4.17 -3.91
C LYS A 47 22.94 4.01 -4.45
N THR A 48 22.72 3.03 -5.32
CA THR A 48 21.40 2.81 -5.93
C THR A 48 20.36 2.33 -4.93
N ILE A 49 20.76 1.54 -3.93
CA ILE A 49 19.88 1.09 -2.84
C ILE A 49 19.45 2.28 -1.97
N ARG A 50 20.37 3.19 -1.63
CA ARG A 50 20.07 4.39 -0.83
C ARG A 50 19.20 5.39 -1.59
N GLU A 51 19.51 5.69 -2.86
CA GLU A 51 18.66 6.55 -3.70
C GLU A 51 17.24 5.99 -3.86
N GLN A 52 17.11 4.67 -3.99
CA GLN A 52 15.80 4.02 -4.01
C GLN A 52 15.08 4.13 -2.67
N TRP A 53 15.80 4.00 -1.56
CA TRP A 53 15.24 4.13 -0.22
C TRP A 53 14.72 5.54 0.06
N GLU A 54 15.50 6.57 -0.28
CA GLU A 54 15.11 7.98 -0.13
C GLU A 54 13.83 8.31 -0.91
N LYS A 55 13.77 7.93 -2.19
CA LYS A 55 12.57 8.14 -3.03
C LYS A 55 11.32 7.44 -2.48
N LEU A 56 11.48 6.30 -1.80
CA LEU A 56 10.37 5.59 -1.15
C LEU A 56 9.92 6.31 0.12
N ASN A 57 10.83 6.97 0.83
CA ASN A 57 10.55 7.68 2.08
C ASN A 57 9.85 9.03 1.81
N ASP A 58 10.30 9.77 0.79
CA ASP A 58 9.73 11.09 0.42
C ASP A 58 8.29 10.99 -0.09
N SER A 59 7.94 9.89 -0.74
CA SER A 59 6.64 9.73 -1.38
C SER A 59 5.54 9.23 -0.43
N ASN A 60 5.84 9.01 0.85
CA ASN A 60 4.94 8.34 1.82
C ASN A 60 4.38 6.99 1.31
N SER A 61 4.98 6.45 0.25
CA SER A 61 4.42 5.40 -0.61
C SER A 61 5.35 4.20 -0.70
N ALA A 62 5.72 3.62 0.43
CA ALA A 62 6.01 2.18 0.46
C ALA A 62 6.09 1.58 1.86
N PRO A 63 5.67 0.32 2.00
CA PRO A 63 5.90 -0.45 3.20
C PRO A 63 7.40 -0.80 3.34
N ALA A 64 7.92 -0.61 4.55
CA ALA A 64 9.21 -1.12 5.04
C ALA A 64 9.54 -2.57 4.60
N ASN A 65 8.51 -3.37 4.31
CA ASN A 65 8.58 -4.79 3.98
C ASN A 65 8.76 -5.10 2.48
N ARG A 66 8.85 -4.10 1.59
CA ARG A 66 9.02 -4.34 0.15
C ARG A 66 10.40 -4.95 -0.15
N LYS A 67 10.43 -6.09 -0.84
CA LYS A 67 11.69 -6.81 -1.21
C LYS A 67 12.24 -6.43 -2.58
N ARG A 68 11.37 -6.06 -3.53
CA ARG A 68 11.71 -5.69 -4.92
C ARG A 68 10.91 -4.49 -5.40
N LYS A 69 11.58 -3.59 -6.12
CA LYS A 69 10.92 -2.58 -6.96
C LYS A 69 10.36 -3.30 -8.20
N ARG A 70 9.07 -3.13 -8.45
CA ARG A 70 8.37 -3.58 -9.64
C ARG A 70 7.73 -2.35 -10.23
N GLU A 71 8.01 -2.11 -11.51
CA GLU A 71 7.45 -0.99 -12.24
C GLU A 71 6.01 -1.31 -12.66
N SER A 72 5.21 -0.28 -12.85
CA SER A 72 3.87 -0.43 -13.44
C SER A 72 4.01 -0.90 -14.89
N LYS A 73 3.02 -1.64 -15.39
CA LYS A 73 2.94 -1.97 -16.82
C LYS A 73 2.81 -0.72 -17.69
N ASP A 74 2.22 0.32 -17.13
CA ASP A 74 2.14 1.65 -17.72
C ASP A 74 2.52 2.67 -16.62
N PRO A 75 3.77 3.17 -16.62
CA PRO A 75 4.23 4.15 -15.65
C PRO A 75 3.53 5.51 -15.73
N GLU A 76 3.01 5.87 -16.90
CA GLU A 76 2.39 7.17 -17.13
C GLU A 76 0.97 7.21 -16.56
N VAL A 77 0.19 6.14 -16.79
CA VAL A 77 -1.11 5.96 -16.14
C VAL A 77 -0.94 5.85 -14.62
N ASP A 78 0.10 5.15 -14.14
CA ASP A 78 0.40 5.04 -12.71
C ASP A 78 0.65 6.42 -12.07
N ARG A 79 1.46 7.25 -12.73
CA ARG A 79 1.76 8.63 -12.30
C ARG A 79 0.50 9.50 -12.25
N ALA A 80 -0.28 9.52 -13.33
CA ALA A 80 -1.52 10.31 -13.39
C ALA A 80 -2.53 9.87 -12.31
N MET A 81 -2.60 8.56 -12.04
CA MET A 81 -3.46 8.00 -11.00
C MET A 81 -3.01 8.44 -9.60
N ASN A 82 -1.70 8.44 -9.32
CA ASN A 82 -1.14 8.90 -8.05
C ASN A 82 -1.41 10.39 -7.83
N GLU A 83 -1.14 11.24 -8.82
CA GLU A 83 -1.36 12.69 -8.74
C GLU A 83 -2.83 13.02 -8.47
N TRP A 84 -3.75 12.40 -9.22
CA TRP A 84 -5.18 12.62 -9.00
C TRP A 84 -5.65 12.10 -7.63
N PHE A 85 -5.19 10.91 -7.22
CA PHE A 85 -5.61 10.33 -5.95
C PHE A 85 -5.14 11.20 -4.78
N SER A 86 -3.89 11.67 -4.79
CA SER A 86 -3.38 12.62 -3.80
C SER A 86 -4.20 13.91 -3.80
N ALA A 87 -4.40 14.55 -4.95
CA ALA A 87 -5.14 15.81 -5.04
C ALA A 87 -6.60 15.71 -4.55
N VAL A 88 -7.27 14.56 -4.75
CA VAL A 88 -8.65 14.34 -4.32
C VAL A 88 -8.72 13.99 -2.82
N THR A 89 -7.79 13.18 -2.33
CA THR A 89 -7.74 12.81 -0.90
C THR A 89 -7.30 13.96 0.00
N GLU A 90 -6.40 14.84 -0.46
CA GLU A 90 -6.03 16.09 0.22
C GLU A 90 -7.23 17.01 0.42
N ARG A 91 -8.22 16.97 -0.48
CA ARG A 91 -9.49 17.71 -0.36
C ARG A 91 -10.51 17.02 0.55
N GLY A 92 -10.14 15.91 1.20
CA GLY A 92 -11.01 15.14 2.09
C GLY A 92 -12.09 14.33 1.36
N VAL A 93 -12.03 14.21 0.04
CA VAL A 93 -13.02 13.46 -0.74
C VAL A 93 -12.79 11.97 -0.57
N ARG A 94 -13.84 11.25 -0.17
CA ARG A 94 -13.80 9.79 -0.08
C ARG A 94 -13.97 9.19 -1.48
N ILE A 95 -12.97 8.40 -1.89
CA ILE A 95 -12.98 7.71 -3.18
C ILE A 95 -13.43 6.27 -2.96
N SER A 96 -14.43 5.82 -3.71
CA SER A 96 -14.86 4.43 -3.72
C SER A 96 -14.06 3.60 -4.75
N GLY A 97 -14.10 2.28 -4.62
CA GLY A 97 -13.48 1.37 -5.60
C GLY A 97 -13.95 1.62 -7.05
N PRO A 98 -15.27 1.71 -7.32
CA PRO A 98 -15.79 2.01 -8.65
C PRO A 98 -15.32 3.38 -9.21
N MET A 99 -15.28 4.42 -8.37
CA MET A 99 -14.77 5.74 -8.81
C MET A 99 -13.30 5.66 -9.22
N LEU A 100 -12.51 4.89 -8.47
CA LEU A 100 -11.10 4.69 -8.78
C LEU A 100 -10.92 3.96 -10.12
N GLN A 101 -11.75 2.95 -10.39
CA GLN A 101 -11.74 2.21 -11.65
C GLN A 101 -12.12 3.06 -12.85
N GLN A 102 -13.23 3.79 -12.77
CA GLN A 102 -13.65 4.73 -13.81
C GLN A 102 -12.57 5.76 -14.10
N LYS A 103 -11.91 6.28 -13.05
CA LYS A 103 -10.83 7.25 -13.25
C LYS A 103 -9.62 6.65 -13.96
N ALA A 104 -9.23 5.43 -13.62
CA ALA A 104 -8.14 4.75 -14.30
C ALA A 104 -8.44 4.54 -15.79
N GLU A 105 -9.66 4.12 -16.14
CA GLU A 105 -10.11 3.98 -17.54
C GLU A 105 -9.99 5.29 -18.31
N ILE A 106 -10.46 6.40 -17.73
CA ILE A 106 -10.32 7.74 -18.33
C ILE A 106 -8.84 8.08 -18.58
N PHE A 107 -7.93 7.73 -17.67
CA PHE A 107 -6.50 7.99 -17.87
C PHE A 107 -5.90 7.11 -18.97
N VAL A 108 -6.30 5.84 -19.06
CA VAL A 108 -5.87 4.96 -20.16
C VAL A 108 -6.29 5.55 -21.51
N GLU A 109 -7.55 5.97 -21.63
CA GLU A 109 -8.09 6.55 -22.85
C GLU A 109 -7.36 7.85 -23.25
N LYS A 110 -7.11 8.73 -22.27
CA LYS A 110 -6.46 10.03 -22.53
C LYS A 110 -4.99 9.94 -22.87
N ILE A 111 -4.26 9.03 -22.23
CA ILE A 111 -2.81 8.88 -22.45
C ILE A 111 -2.56 8.12 -23.76
N GLY A 112 -3.44 7.20 -24.15
CA GLY A 112 -3.43 6.64 -25.51
C GLY A 112 -2.39 5.53 -25.75
N HIS A 113 -1.93 4.80 -24.72
CA HIS A 113 -1.09 3.62 -24.91
C HIS A 113 -1.96 2.42 -25.29
N GLY A 114 -2.12 2.19 -26.61
CA GLY A 114 -3.18 1.39 -27.24
C GLY A 114 -3.39 -0.09 -26.82
N ASN A 115 -2.59 -0.65 -25.91
CA ASN A 115 -2.79 -2.01 -25.39
C ASN A 115 -2.91 -2.08 -23.86
N PHE A 116 -2.75 -0.98 -23.14
CA PHE A 116 -2.90 -0.99 -21.70
C PHE A 116 -4.39 -0.99 -21.31
N LYS A 117 -4.75 -1.80 -20.31
CA LYS A 117 -6.09 -1.84 -19.74
C LYS A 117 -5.97 -1.74 -18.22
N ALA A 118 -6.82 -0.91 -17.62
CA ALA A 118 -6.97 -0.75 -16.17
C ALA A 118 -7.68 -1.98 -15.55
N THR A 119 -7.13 -3.17 -15.78
CA THR A 119 -7.66 -4.43 -15.24
C THR A 119 -7.69 -4.41 -13.71
N GLU A 120 -8.60 -5.18 -13.12
CA GLU A 120 -8.65 -5.41 -11.67
C GLU A 120 -7.29 -5.82 -11.08
N GLY A 121 -6.55 -6.66 -11.79
CA GLY A 121 -5.22 -7.10 -11.36
C GLY A 121 -4.18 -5.98 -11.38
N TRP A 122 -4.26 -5.03 -12.32
CA TRP A 122 -3.40 -3.84 -12.29
C TRP A 122 -3.82 -2.91 -11.14
N MET A 123 -5.12 -2.67 -10.98
CA MET A 123 -5.68 -1.82 -9.95
C MET A 123 -5.34 -2.32 -8.53
N SER A 124 -5.46 -3.62 -8.28
CA SER A 124 -5.06 -4.24 -7.02
C SER A 124 -3.58 -3.98 -6.71
N ARG A 125 -2.71 -4.18 -7.70
CA ARG A 125 -1.27 -3.94 -7.53
C ARG A 125 -0.94 -2.46 -7.35
N TRP A 126 -1.67 -1.57 -8.02
CA TRP A 126 -1.54 -0.13 -7.84
C TRP A 126 -1.90 0.28 -6.41
N LYS A 127 -3.02 -0.22 -5.87
CA LYS A 127 -3.42 -0.02 -4.47
C LYS A 127 -2.36 -0.54 -3.49
N ASP A 128 -1.84 -1.74 -3.73
CA ASP A 128 -0.79 -2.34 -2.90
C ASP A 128 0.51 -1.52 -2.91
N ARG A 129 0.91 -1.01 -4.09
CA ARG A 129 2.11 -0.16 -4.24
C ARG A 129 1.97 1.13 -3.44
N ASN A 130 0.79 1.73 -3.47
CA ASN A 130 0.49 3.01 -2.80
C ASN A 130 -0.06 2.84 -1.37
N ASN A 131 -0.05 1.62 -0.81
CA ASN A 131 -0.57 1.31 0.52
C ASN A 131 -2.03 1.78 0.75
N ILE A 132 -2.85 1.75 -0.30
CA ILE A 132 -4.24 2.18 -0.24
C ILE A 132 -5.10 1.01 0.26
N LYS A 133 -5.71 1.19 1.42
CA LYS A 133 -6.65 0.23 2.01
C LYS A 133 -8.04 0.87 2.10
N PHE A 134 -9.00 0.33 1.35
CA PHE A 134 -10.39 0.68 1.53
C PHE A 134 -10.89 0.09 2.85
N LYS A 135 -11.21 0.95 3.82
CA LYS A 135 -11.95 0.53 5.01
C LYS A 135 -13.42 0.37 4.63
N ARG A 136 -14.01 -0.79 4.93
CA ARG A 136 -15.47 -0.93 4.94
C ARG A 136 -16.01 -0.08 6.07
N PHE A 137 -16.72 0.99 5.73
CA PHE A 137 -17.46 1.77 6.70
C PHE A 137 -18.86 1.17 6.83
N HIS A 138 -19.18 0.66 8.02
CA HIS A 138 -20.56 0.39 8.41
C HIS A 138 -21.18 1.71 8.88
N GLY A 139 -21.59 2.55 7.93
CA GLY A 139 -22.07 3.91 8.18
C GLY A 139 -23.36 3.99 9.01
N GLU A 140 -24.19 2.95 8.98
CA GLU A 140 -25.51 2.98 9.62
C GLU A 140 -25.48 2.89 11.14
N LYS A 141 -24.41 2.33 11.73
CA LYS A 141 -24.35 2.14 13.19
C LYS A 141 -24.17 3.45 13.97
N SER A 142 -23.61 4.49 13.34
CA SER A 142 -23.33 5.76 14.03
C SER A 142 -24.49 6.77 13.92
N SER A 143 -25.45 6.54 13.02
CA SER A 143 -26.64 7.38 12.84
C SER A 143 -27.93 6.70 13.31
N ALA A 144 -27.84 5.47 13.81
CA ALA A 144 -28.98 4.74 14.34
C ALA A 144 -29.39 5.32 15.69
N ASP A 145 -30.62 5.84 15.76
CA ASP A 145 -31.26 6.21 17.02
C ASP A 145 -31.62 4.93 17.78
N SER A 146 -30.64 4.44 18.54
CA SER A 146 -30.80 3.25 19.40
C SER A 146 -31.90 3.47 20.44
N ASN A 147 -32.03 4.69 20.96
CA ASN A 147 -33.07 5.04 21.92
C ASN A 147 -34.46 4.97 21.28
N GLY A 148 -34.64 5.52 20.07
CA GLY A 148 -35.90 5.42 19.34
C GLY A 148 -36.27 3.99 18.97
N ALA A 149 -35.28 3.15 18.65
CA ALA A 149 -35.48 1.72 18.39
C ALA A 149 -35.90 0.95 19.66
N ASP A 150 -35.29 1.26 20.80
CA ASP A 150 -35.62 0.66 22.10
C ASP A 150 -37.02 1.11 22.57
N GLU A 151 -37.34 2.40 22.45
CA GLU A 151 -38.66 2.95 22.77
C GLU A 151 -39.76 2.32 21.92
N TRP A 152 -39.54 2.19 20.61
CA TRP A 152 -40.50 1.54 19.71
C TRP A 152 -40.69 0.06 20.05
N SER A 153 -39.60 -0.65 20.37
CA SER A 153 -39.63 -2.07 20.74
C SER A 153 -40.37 -2.31 22.06
N LEU A 154 -40.25 -1.40 23.02
CA LEU A 154 -40.92 -1.50 24.32
C LEU A 154 -42.38 -1.02 24.28
N ALA A 155 -42.66 0.05 23.55
CA ALA A 155 -43.98 0.70 23.59
C ALA A 155 -44.92 0.23 22.47
N LYS A 156 -44.42 0.10 21.23
CA LYS A 156 -45.27 -0.11 20.05
C LYS A 156 -45.38 -1.57 19.64
N LEU A 157 -44.30 -2.33 19.76
CA LEU A 157 -44.31 -3.74 19.39
C LEU A 157 -45.32 -4.57 20.22
N PRO A 158 -45.44 -4.42 21.55
CA PRO A 158 -46.43 -5.17 22.33
C PRO A 158 -47.88 -4.80 21.99
N GLU A 159 -48.16 -3.54 21.64
CA GLU A 159 -49.49 -3.09 21.20
C GLU A 159 -49.91 -3.76 19.89
N ILE A 160 -48.97 -3.92 18.96
CA ILE A 160 -49.22 -4.58 17.67
C ILE A 160 -49.45 -6.08 17.87
N LEU A 161 -48.62 -6.73 18.69
CA LEU A 161 -48.76 -8.16 18.97
C LEU A 161 -50.10 -8.52 19.64
N LYS A 162 -50.61 -7.64 20.52
CA LYS A 162 -51.95 -7.78 21.14
C LYS A 162 -53.12 -7.63 20.17
N LYS A 163 -52.90 -7.11 18.96
CA LYS A 163 -53.94 -6.98 17.92
C LYS A 163 -53.95 -8.16 16.95
N ILE A 164 -52.93 -9.02 17.00
CA ILE A 164 -52.73 -10.14 16.08
C ILE A 164 -53.01 -11.49 16.80
N CYS A 165 -53.05 -11.50 18.13
CA CYS A 165 -53.59 -12.59 18.96
C CYS A 165 -54.96 -12.18 19.51
#